data_AF-A0A6N6RZZ0-F1
#
_entry.id   AF-A0A6N6RZZ0-F1
#
_cell.length_a   1.000
_cell.length_b   1.000
_cell.length_c   1.000
_cell.angle_alpha   90.00
_cell.angle_beta   90.00
_cell.angle_gamma   90.00
#
_symmetry.space_group_name_H-M   'P 1'
#
loop_
_entity.id
_entity.type
_entity.pdbx_description
1 polymer ?
#
loop_
_entity_poly.entity_id
_entity_poly.type
_entity_poly.pdbx_seq_one_letter_code
_entity_poly.pdbx_strand_id
1 'polypeptide(L)'
;MRGLILSVFIAAVIVFCAAAAYSQGQGYNETDLQQNFAEEVKSLPDIIQATWQSPLDLWVYADGVNQSTAQAVADKVVLLAQTDFGQSLCVHVHNGDFNPLATKCWSSL
;
A
#
# COMPACT_ATOMS: atom_id res chain seq x y z
N MET A 1 13.68 26.94 39.18
CA MET A 1 12.56 26.00 38.91
C MET A 1 11.84 26.26 37.58
N ARG A 2 11.51 27.51 37.20
CA ARG A 2 10.86 27.83 35.91
C ARG A 2 11.65 27.41 34.65
N GLY A 3 12.98 27.63 34.61
CA GLY A 3 13.81 27.27 33.45
C GLY A 3 13.92 25.76 33.22
N LEU A 4 13.97 24.98 34.29
CA LEU A 4 14.13 23.52 34.25
C LEU A 4 12.85 22.84 33.73
N ILE A 5 11.68 23.39 34.09
CA ILE A 5 10.38 22.94 33.56
C ILE A 5 10.27 23.25 32.06
N LEU A 6 10.68 24.46 31.64
CA LEU A 6 10.64 24.85 30.22
C LEU A 6 11.51 23.93 29.34
N SER A 7 12.69 23.54 29.81
CA SER A 7 13.60 22.63 29.11
C SER A 7 13.02 21.22 28.93
N VAL A 8 12.32 20.70 29.94
CA VAL A 8 11.68 19.37 29.88
C VAL A 8 10.52 19.36 28.89
N PHE A 9 9.72 20.44 28.84
CA PHE A 9 8.64 20.55 27.86
C PHE A 9 9.15 20.61 26.42
N ILE A 10 10.23 21.35 26.16
CA ILE A 10 10.83 21.43 24.81
C ILE A 10 11.38 20.06 24.39
N ALA A 11 12.06 19.34 25.28
CA ALA A 11 12.57 18.00 24.99
C ALA A 11 11.42 17.02 24.67
N ALA A 12 10.32 17.06 25.43
CA ALA A 12 9.16 16.21 25.20
C ALA A 12 8.49 16.48 23.84
N VAL A 13 8.38 17.75 23.43
CA VAL A 13 7.82 18.13 22.12
C VAL A 13 8.73 17.64 20.98
N ILE A 14 10.05 17.75 21.12
CA ILE A 14 11.01 17.27 20.10
C ILE A 14 10.92 15.76 19.95
N VAL A 15 10.86 15.00 21.06
CA VAL A 15 10.71 13.54 21.03
C VAL A 15 9.37 13.14 20.38
N PHE A 16 8.28 13.85 20.69
CA PHE A 16 6.98 13.59 20.10
C PHE A 16 6.95 13.88 18.60
N CYS A 17 7.53 15.00 18.15
CA CYS A 17 7.64 15.32 16.72
C CYS A 17 8.52 14.31 15.97
N ALA A 18 9.62 13.86 16.57
CA ALA A 18 10.50 12.84 15.98
C ALA A 18 9.80 11.48 15.85
N ALA A 19 9.02 11.07 16.86
CA ALA A 19 8.23 9.84 16.81
C ALA A 19 7.12 9.91 15.74
N ALA A 20 6.43 11.04 15.63
CA ALA A 20 5.42 11.26 14.59
C ALA A 20 6.04 11.24 13.18
N ALA A 21 7.22 11.85 12.99
CA ALA A 21 7.95 11.81 11.73
C ALA A 21 8.44 10.40 11.38
N TYR A 22 8.89 9.62 12.38
CA TYR A 22 9.27 8.21 12.18
C TYR A 22 8.08 7.34 11.77
N SER A 23 6.88 7.60 12.30
CA SER A 23 5.66 6.86 11.92
C SER A 23 5.15 7.17 10.50
N GLN A 24 5.55 8.28 9.89
CA GLN A 24 5.15 8.64 8.52
C GLN A 24 6.02 8.01 7.43
N GLY A 25 7.08 7.26 7.79
CA GLY A 25 8.09 6.79 6.84
C GLY A 25 8.48 5.31 6.94
N GLN A 26 7.65 4.44 7.52
CA GLN A 26 7.89 2.99 7.55
C GLN A 26 7.00 2.24 6.53
N GLY A 27 6.68 2.87 5.41
CA GLY A 27 6.12 2.19 4.23
C GLY A 27 7.24 1.80 3.27
N TYR A 28 7.04 0.73 2.51
CA TYR A 28 7.91 0.43 1.36
C TYR A 28 8.01 1.66 0.44
N ASN A 29 9.22 2.02 0.03
CA ASN A 29 9.43 3.16 -0.86
C ASN A 29 9.27 2.71 -2.32
N GLU A 30 8.16 3.11 -2.92
CA GLU A 30 7.76 2.74 -4.28
C GLU A 30 8.62 3.45 -5.33
N THR A 31 8.97 2.74 -6.40
CA THR A 31 9.54 3.35 -7.61
C THR A 31 8.47 4.17 -8.36
N ASP A 32 8.89 5.13 -9.18
CA ASP A 32 7.95 5.92 -10.01
C ASP A 32 7.04 5.02 -10.89
N LEU A 33 7.58 3.91 -11.39
CA LEU A 33 6.79 2.93 -12.16
C LEU A 33 5.71 2.26 -11.30
N GLN A 34 6.06 1.87 -10.07
CA GLN A 34 5.13 1.25 -9.12
C GLN A 34 4.05 2.24 -8.66
N GLN A 35 4.41 3.51 -8.45
CA GLN A 35 3.45 4.57 -8.12
C GLN A 35 2.44 4.76 -9.24
N ASN A 36 2.91 4.93 -10.48
CA ASN A 36 2.04 5.08 -11.66
C ASN A 36 1.14 3.85 -11.85
N PHE A 37 1.69 2.63 -11.68
CA PHE A 37 0.90 1.41 -11.77
C PHE A 37 -0.16 1.31 -10.67
N ALA A 38 0.17 1.69 -9.43
CA ALA A 38 -0.81 1.71 -8.33
C ALA A 38 -1.93 2.73 -8.60
N GLU A 39 -1.61 3.90 -9.17
CA GLU A 39 -2.62 4.88 -9.60
C GLU A 39 -3.53 4.31 -10.70
N GLU A 40 -2.96 3.62 -11.68
CA GLU A 40 -3.71 2.98 -12.75
C GLU A 40 -4.63 1.88 -12.19
N VAL A 41 -4.13 1.02 -11.30
CA VAL A 41 -4.94 0.01 -10.61
C VAL A 41 -6.06 0.67 -9.81
N LYS A 42 -5.77 1.74 -9.08
CA LYS A 42 -6.79 2.49 -8.33
C LYS A 42 -7.87 3.10 -9.23
N SER A 43 -7.58 3.36 -10.50
CA SER A 43 -8.56 3.88 -11.46
C SER A 43 -9.59 2.84 -11.94
N LEU A 44 -9.35 1.55 -11.65
CA LEU A 44 -10.31 0.49 -11.99
C LEU A 44 -11.58 0.58 -11.13
N PRO A 45 -12.73 0.10 -11.64
CA PRO A 45 -13.98 0.08 -10.88
C PRO A 45 -13.83 -0.63 -9.54
N ASP A 46 -14.52 -0.11 -8.53
CA ASP A 46 -14.67 -0.69 -7.19
C ASP A 46 -13.38 -0.75 -6.35
N ILE A 47 -12.24 -0.26 -6.85
CA ILE A 47 -10.97 -0.15 -6.12
C ILE A 47 -10.89 1.21 -5.42
N ILE A 48 -10.71 1.18 -4.10
CA ILE A 48 -10.55 2.40 -3.28
C ILE A 48 -9.08 2.79 -3.15
N GLN A 49 -8.21 1.79 -3.07
CA GLN A 49 -6.79 1.98 -2.83
C GLN A 49 -5.96 0.84 -3.44
N ALA A 50 -4.80 1.19 -3.96
CA ALA A 50 -3.74 0.26 -4.30
C ALA A 50 -2.45 0.77 -3.65
N THR A 51 -1.71 -0.09 -2.95
CA THR A 51 -0.51 0.30 -2.20
C THR A 51 0.49 -0.83 -2.16
N TRP A 52 1.74 -0.53 -2.47
CA TRP A 52 2.79 -1.53 -2.40
C TRP A 52 3.24 -1.73 -0.96
N GLN A 53 3.33 -3.00 -0.54
CA GLN A 53 3.87 -3.39 0.77
C GLN A 53 5.31 -3.88 0.66
N SER A 54 5.74 -4.27 -0.54
CA SER A 54 7.08 -4.74 -0.84
C SER A 54 7.36 -4.54 -2.35
N PRO A 55 8.58 -4.82 -2.84
CA PRO A 55 8.86 -4.78 -4.28
C PRO A 55 7.96 -5.66 -5.14
N LEU A 56 7.37 -6.71 -4.57
CA LEU A 56 6.53 -7.66 -5.29
C LEU A 56 5.09 -7.65 -4.79
N ASP A 57 4.78 -7.09 -3.63
CA ASP A 57 3.45 -7.21 -3.03
C ASP A 57 2.64 -5.92 -3.24
N LEU A 58 1.64 -6.00 -4.12
CA LEU A 58 0.65 -4.95 -4.31
C LEU A 58 -0.62 -5.31 -3.55
N TRP A 59 -1.01 -4.47 -2.60
CA TRP A 59 -2.27 -4.59 -1.89
C TRP A 59 -3.33 -3.74 -2.57
N VAL A 60 -4.47 -4.35 -2.87
CA VAL A 60 -5.60 -3.75 -3.54
C VAL A 60 -6.81 -3.83 -2.62
N TYR A 61 -7.32 -2.68 -2.20
CA TYR A 61 -8.53 -2.58 -1.40
C TYR A 61 -9.71 -2.25 -2.31
N ALA A 62 -10.68 -3.16 -2.36
CA ALA A 62 -11.91 -3.01 -3.14
C ALA A 62 -13.13 -3.06 -2.22
N ASP A 63 -14.09 -2.16 -2.42
CA ASP A 63 -15.28 -2.08 -1.57
C ASP A 63 -16.31 -3.14 -1.93
N GLY A 64 -16.97 -3.72 -0.92
CA GLY A 64 -18.13 -4.60 -1.14
C GLY A 64 -17.86 -5.88 -1.96
N VAL A 65 -16.61 -6.25 -2.20
CA VAL A 65 -16.26 -7.44 -2.99
C VAL A 65 -16.36 -8.72 -2.15
N ASN A 66 -16.79 -9.81 -2.78
CA ASN A 66 -16.74 -11.17 -2.23
C ASN A 66 -15.54 -11.92 -2.84
N GLN A 67 -15.33 -13.19 -2.43
CA GLN A 67 -14.19 -13.97 -2.90
C GLN A 67 -14.13 -14.12 -4.44
N SER A 68 -15.27 -14.30 -5.10
CA SER A 68 -15.31 -14.47 -6.57
C SER A 68 -15.00 -13.16 -7.30
N THR A 69 -15.55 -12.03 -6.84
CA THR A 69 -15.24 -10.74 -7.45
C THR A 69 -13.82 -10.28 -7.12
N ALA A 70 -13.30 -10.59 -5.93
CA ALA A 70 -11.90 -10.36 -5.57
C ALA A 70 -10.93 -11.14 -6.47
N GLN A 71 -11.25 -12.39 -6.84
CA GLN A 71 -10.46 -13.16 -7.82
C GLN A 71 -10.46 -12.48 -9.19
N ALA A 72 -11.60 -12.00 -9.67
CA ALA A 72 -11.67 -11.28 -10.93
C ALA A 72 -10.87 -9.96 -10.91
N VAL A 73 -10.85 -9.25 -9.77
CA VAL A 73 -9.98 -8.08 -9.58
C VAL A 73 -8.52 -8.48 -9.65
N ALA A 74 -8.10 -9.52 -8.92
CA ALA A 74 -6.72 -10.01 -8.95
C ALA A 74 -6.29 -10.44 -10.35
N ASP A 75 -7.17 -11.13 -11.09
CA ASP A 75 -6.96 -11.52 -12.48
C ASP A 75 -6.74 -10.32 -13.39
N LYS A 76 -7.58 -9.28 -13.24
CA LYS A 76 -7.51 -8.06 -14.04
C LYS A 76 -6.23 -7.27 -13.78
N VAL A 77 -5.84 -7.11 -12.51
CA VAL A 77 -4.61 -6.40 -12.14
C VAL A 77 -3.38 -7.16 -12.62
N VAL A 78 -3.38 -8.49 -12.51
CA VAL A 78 -2.30 -9.33 -13.07
C VAL A 78 -2.21 -9.20 -14.59
N LEU A 79 -3.35 -9.18 -15.30
CA LEU A 79 -3.36 -8.96 -16.74
C LEU A 79 -2.79 -7.58 -17.10
N LEU A 80 -3.19 -6.54 -16.37
CA LEU A 80 -2.64 -5.19 -16.55
C LEU A 80 -1.13 -5.16 -16.31
N ALA A 81 -0.65 -5.89 -15.31
CA ALA A 81 0.78 -5.97 -15.07
C ALA A 81 1.55 -6.67 -16.20
N GLN A 82 0.95 -7.70 -16.79
CA GLN A 82 1.50 -8.41 -17.95
C GLN A 82 1.59 -7.52 -19.18
N THR A 83 0.61 -6.64 -19.39
CA THR A 83 0.53 -5.78 -20.58
C THR A 83 1.35 -4.51 -20.45
N ASP A 84 1.29 -3.85 -19.29
CA ASP A 84 1.70 -2.44 -19.16
C ASP A 84 2.78 -2.20 -18.09
N PHE A 85 2.83 -3.01 -17.03
CA PHE A 85 3.83 -2.83 -15.95
C PHE A 85 5.17 -3.49 -16.25
N GLY A 86 5.15 -4.73 -16.75
CA GLY A 86 6.36 -5.46 -17.16
C GLY A 86 7.24 -5.98 -16.01
N GLN A 87 6.86 -5.79 -14.73
CA GLN A 87 7.57 -6.38 -13.58
C GLN A 87 6.73 -7.41 -12.82
N SER A 88 7.39 -8.45 -12.31
CA SER A 88 6.75 -9.48 -11.49
C SER A 88 6.06 -8.87 -10.26
N LEU A 89 4.89 -9.40 -9.88
CA LEU A 89 4.21 -9.04 -8.63
C LEU A 89 3.25 -10.13 -8.14
N CYS A 90 2.78 -9.95 -6.92
CA CYS A 90 1.66 -10.61 -6.29
C CYS A 90 0.62 -9.55 -5.90
N VAL A 91 -0.59 -9.71 -6.42
CA VAL A 91 -1.75 -8.89 -6.09
C VAL A 91 -2.50 -9.55 -4.95
N HIS A 92 -2.72 -8.81 -3.86
CA HIS A 92 -3.52 -9.23 -2.71
C HIS A 92 -4.76 -8.34 -2.66
N VAL A 93 -5.96 -8.93 -2.81
CA VAL A 93 -7.22 -8.19 -2.84
C VAL A 93 -7.92 -8.28 -1.50
N HIS A 94 -8.19 -7.13 -0.89
CA HIS A 94 -8.78 -6.95 0.42
C HIS A 94 -10.15 -6.25 0.30
N ASN A 95 -11.05 -6.52 1.24
CA ASN A 95 -12.36 -5.85 1.36
C ASN A 95 -12.49 -5.03 2.65
N GLY A 96 -11.36 -4.59 3.23
CA GLY A 96 -11.29 -3.89 4.51
C GLY A 96 -10.58 -4.69 5.62
N ASP A 97 -10.44 -6.00 5.44
CA ASP A 97 -9.68 -6.86 6.35
C ASP A 97 -8.21 -7.03 5.93
N PHE A 98 -7.34 -7.32 6.91
CA PHE A 98 -5.92 -7.62 6.67
C PHE A 98 -5.71 -8.92 5.90
N ASN A 99 -6.65 -9.87 5.99
CA ASN A 99 -6.57 -11.12 5.24
C ASN A 99 -7.11 -10.90 3.82
N PRO A 100 -6.34 -11.21 2.77
CA PRO A 100 -6.83 -11.06 1.41
C PRO A 100 -7.92 -12.10 1.12
N LEU A 101 -8.93 -11.67 0.38
CA LEU A 101 -9.96 -12.55 -0.19
C LEU A 101 -9.43 -13.33 -1.40
N ALA A 102 -8.49 -12.74 -2.13
CA ALA A 102 -7.84 -13.35 -3.27
C ALA A 102 -6.39 -12.89 -3.38
N THR A 103 -5.52 -13.81 -3.77
CA THR A 103 -4.12 -13.52 -4.09
C THR A 103 -3.80 -14.13 -5.44
N LYS A 104 -3.14 -13.36 -6.31
CA LYS A 104 -2.62 -13.87 -7.57
C LYS A 104 -1.26 -13.27 -7.90
N CYS A 105 -0.32 -14.12 -8.27
CA CYS A 105 1.02 -13.71 -8.66
C CYS A 105 1.24 -13.90 -10.16
N TRP A 106 2.08 -13.05 -10.72
CA TRP A 106 2.63 -13.19 -12.06
C TRP A 106 4.13 -12.92 -12.03
N SER A 107 4.86 -13.64 -12.87
CA SER A 107 6.29 -13.44 -13.06
C SER A 107 6.61 -13.21 -14.53
N SER A 108 7.51 -12.25 -14.75
CA SER A 108 8.06 -11.89 -16.06
C SER A 108 9.24 -12.77 -16.49
N LEU A 109 9.58 -13.81 -15.71
CA LEU A 109 10.67 -14.76 -15.95
C LEU A 109 10.25 -15.91 -16.88
#